data_AF-A0A4V5P238-F1
#
_entry.id   AF-A0A4V5P238-F1
#
_cell.length_a   1.000
_cell.length_b   1.000
_cell.length_c   1.000
_cell.angle_alpha   90.00
_cell.angle_beta   90.00
_cell.angle_gamma   90.00
#
_symmetry.space_group_name_H-M   'P 1'
#
loop_
_entity.id
_entity.type
_entity.pdbx_description
1 polymer ?
#
loop_
_entity_poly.entity_id
_entity_poly.type
_entity_poly.pdbx_seq_one_letter_code
_entity_poly.pdbx_strand_id
1 'polypeptide(L)'
;MKKEEPNLLNDFVWLKISKDQQQVISLKLNFLDSSYAIEERFFEEGYLKFNTKSGVFIEKFNLSQHEYQVREINHVSHFIGTLDVFFSDNKSLKN
;
A
#
# COMPACT_ATOMS: atom_id res chain seq x y z
N MET A 1 -14.36 18.21 -24.72
CA MET A 1 -13.36 17.17 -24.44
C MET A 1 -13.42 16.86 -22.96
N LYS A 2 -14.09 15.78 -22.55
CA LYS A 2 -14.11 15.38 -21.13
C LYS A 2 -12.70 14.85 -20.83
N LYS A 3 -12.00 15.47 -19.88
CA LYS A 3 -10.77 14.89 -19.35
C LYS A 3 -11.21 13.64 -18.58
N GLU A 4 -10.88 12.47 -19.10
CA GLU A 4 -10.96 11.24 -18.32
C GLU A 4 -9.97 11.41 -17.17
N GLU A 5 -10.48 11.53 -15.94
CA GLU A 5 -9.63 11.43 -14.76
C GLU A 5 -8.99 10.04 -14.80
N PRO A 6 -7.66 9.93 -14.61
CA PRO A 6 -7.01 8.64 -14.60
C PRO A 6 -7.71 7.76 -13.57
N ASN A 7 -8.04 6.53 -13.95
CA ASN A 7 -8.68 5.57 -13.05
C ASN A 7 -7.61 5.04 -12.08
N LEU A 8 -7.16 5.91 -11.17
CA LEU A 8 -6.05 5.71 -10.22
C LEU A 8 -6.23 4.49 -9.32
N LEU A 9 -7.43 3.91 -9.28
CA LEU A 9 -7.75 2.69 -8.56
C LEU A 9 -7.11 1.44 -9.18
N ASN A 10 -6.88 1.42 -10.50
CA ASN A 10 -6.45 0.21 -11.20
C ASN A 10 -4.93 0.08 -11.42
N ASP A 11 -4.16 1.15 -11.17
CA ASP A 11 -2.73 1.17 -11.52
C ASP A 11 -1.80 0.77 -10.36
N PHE A 12 -2.33 0.53 -9.16
CA PHE A 12 -1.53 0.24 -7.96
C PHE A 12 -1.89 -1.09 -7.31
N VAL A 13 -0.88 -1.93 -7.09
CA VAL A 13 -0.98 -3.11 -6.22
C VAL A 13 -0.54 -2.72 -4.82
N TRP A 14 -1.41 -2.97 -3.84
CA TRP A 14 -1.17 -2.66 -2.44
C TRP A 14 -0.77 -3.90 -1.66
N LEU A 15 0.33 -3.80 -0.93
CA LEU A 15 0.87 -4.91 -0.15
C LEU A 15 1.13 -4.46 1.29
N LYS A 16 0.72 -5.28 2.26
CA LYS A 16 1.18 -5.16 3.66
C LYS A 16 2.17 -6.29 3.92
N ILE A 17 3.36 -5.92 4.39
CA ILE A 17 4.45 -6.86 4.70
C ILE A 17 4.64 -6.89 6.21
N SER A 18 4.34 -8.02 6.83
CA SER A 18 4.56 -8.27 8.24
C SER A 18 5.92 -8.95 8.43
N LYS A 19 6.81 -8.29 9.16
CA LYS A 19 8.16 -8.81 9.46
C LYS A 19 8.11 -9.92 10.51
N ASP A 20 7.22 -9.78 11.48
CA ASP A 20 7.00 -10.71 12.58
C ASP A 20 6.36 -12.02 12.11
N GLN A 21 5.40 -11.95 11.18
CA GLN A 21 4.69 -13.12 10.68
C GLN A 21 5.32 -13.68 9.40
N GLN A 22 6.35 -13.02 8.85
CA GLN A 22 6.95 -13.31 7.54
C GLN A 22 5.90 -13.47 6.44
N GLN A 23 4.87 -12.63 6.49
CA GLN A 23 3.73 -12.68 5.59
C GLN A 23 3.62 -11.42 4.77
N VAL A 24 3.18 -11.59 3.54
CA VAL A 24 2.82 -10.50 2.65
C VAL A 24 1.37 -10.73 2.22
N ILE A 25 0.53 -9.74 2.46
CA ILE A 25 -0.89 -9.78 2.07
C ILE A 25 -1.17 -8.68 1.06
N SER A 26 -1.99 -8.99 0.06
CA SER A 26 -2.53 -7.98 -0.85
C SER A 26 -3.66 -7.24 -0.15
N LEU A 27 -3.60 -5.91 -0.12
CA LEU A 27 -4.69 -5.10 0.40
C LEU A 27 -5.65 -4.75 -0.74
N LYS A 28 -6.94 -4.90 -0.48
CA LYS A 28 -7.98 -4.49 -1.43
C LYS A 28 -8.37 -3.04 -1.17
N LEU A 29 -8.02 -2.16 -2.10
CA LEU A 29 -8.43 -0.75 -2.05
C LEU A 29 -9.93 -0.65 -2.31
N ASN A 30 -10.68 -0.11 -1.34
CA ASN A 30 -12.13 0.05 -1.43
C ASN A 30 -12.50 1.48 -1.84
N PHE A 31 -11.82 2.47 -1.26
CA PHE A 31 -12.14 3.88 -1.45
C PHE A 31 -10.89 4.74 -1.26
N LEU A 32 -10.85 5.89 -1.93
CA LEU A 32 -9.84 6.92 -1.74
C LEU A 32 -10.55 8.24 -1.41
N ASP A 33 -10.01 8.98 -0.45
CA ASP A 33 -10.33 10.37 -0.20
C ASP A 33 -9.03 11.16 -0.26
N SER A 34 -8.99 12.24 -1.04
CA SER A 34 -7.76 13.01 -1.23
C SER A 34 -8.03 14.50 -1.14
N SER A 35 -7.22 15.16 -0.31
CA SER A 35 -7.11 16.61 -0.25
C SER A 35 -5.74 17.05 -0.78
N TYR A 36 -5.54 18.34 -1.01
CA TYR A 36 -4.25 18.89 -1.49
C TYR A 36 -3.04 18.57 -0.59
N ALA A 37 -3.25 18.21 0.68
CA ALA A 37 -2.17 18.02 1.65
C ALA A 37 -2.11 16.60 2.23
N ILE A 38 -3.22 15.87 2.19
CA ILE A 38 -3.38 14.56 2.83
C ILE A 38 -4.21 13.67 1.90
N GLU A 39 -3.71 12.46 1.68
CA GLU A 39 -4.42 11.36 1.03
C GLU A 39 -4.83 10.31 2.06
N GLU A 40 -6.01 9.75 1.87
CA GLU A 40 -6.58 8.67 2.66
C GLU A 40 -6.99 7.53 1.73
N ARG A 41 -6.52 6.32 2.01
CA ARG A 41 -6.80 5.12 1.23
C ARG A 41 -7.38 4.05 2.15
N PHE A 42 -8.60 3.63 1.86
CA PHE A 42 -9.38 2.74 2.70
C PHE A 42 -9.33 1.32 2.16
N PHE A 43 -8.93 0.39 3.02
CA PHE A 43 -8.82 -1.04 2.73
C PHE A 43 -9.82 -1.83 3.57
N GLU A 44 -9.93 -3.13 3.35
CA GLU A 44 -10.77 -3.99 4.20
C GLU A 44 -10.17 -4.15 5.61
N GLU A 45 -8.84 -4.12 5.70
CA GLU A 45 -8.02 -4.35 6.90
C GLU A 45 -7.77 -3.07 7.72
N GLY A 46 -8.13 -1.89 7.21
CA GLY A 46 -7.82 -0.61 7.83
C GLY A 46 -7.80 0.54 6.83
N TYR A 47 -7.16 1.65 7.18
CA TYR A 47 -6.96 2.77 6.26
C TYR A 47 -5.58 3.40 6.44
N LEU A 48 -5.06 3.91 5.33
CA LEU A 48 -3.78 4.58 5.23
C LEU A 48 -4.02 6.08 5.07
N LYS A 49 -3.54 6.89 6.00
CA LYS A 49 -3.56 8.35 5.93
C LYS A 49 -2.15 8.86 5.77
N PHE A 50 -1.86 9.61 4.72
CA PHE A 50 -0.48 9.98 4.40
C PHE A 50 -0.35 11.26 3.57
N ASN A 51 0.88 11.73 3.47
CA ASN A 51 1.31 12.82 2.60
C ASN A 51 2.66 12.46 1.96
N THR A 52 3.30 13.42 1.31
CA THR A 52 4.57 13.22 0.60
C THR A 52 5.77 12.89 1.50
N LYS A 53 5.65 13.03 2.83
CA LYS A 53 6.73 12.84 3.80
C LYS A 53 6.49 11.68 4.75
N SER A 54 5.26 11.47 5.18
CA SER A 54 4.91 10.48 6.20
C SER A 54 3.48 10.02 6.08
N GLY A 55 3.16 8.95 6.79
CA GLY A 55 1.79 8.51 6.97
C GLY A 55 1.63 7.59 8.16
N VAL A 56 0.39 7.17 8.36
CA VAL A 56 -0.01 6.20 9.36
C VAL A 56 -0.96 5.19 8.73
N PHE A 57 -0.70 3.91 8.94
CA PHE A 57 -1.66 2.86 8.67
C PHE A 57 -2.40 2.52 9.97
N ILE A 58 -3.72 2.62 9.95
CA ILE A 58 -4.58 2.39 11.10
C ILE A 58 -5.38 1.14 10.82
N GLU A 59 -5.15 0.10 11.64
CA GLU A 59 -5.87 -1.16 11.49
C GLU A 59 -7.35 -1.00 11.81
N LYS A 60 -8.16 -1.82 11.16
CA LYS A 60 -9.59 -1.94 11.44
C LYS A 60 -9.81 -2.12 12.94
N PHE A 61 -10.88 -1.50 13.45
CA PHE A 61 -11.19 -1.43 14.88
C PHE A 61 -10.15 -0.67 15.73
N ASN A 62 -9.25 0.09 15.10
CA ASN A 62 -8.18 0.85 15.75
C ASN A 62 -7.30 0.01 16.68
N LEU A 63 -7.10 -1.28 16.34
CA LEU A 63 -6.31 -2.21 17.14
C LEU A 63 -4.85 -1.77 17.24
N SER A 64 -4.32 -1.18 16.18
CA SER A 64 -2.96 -0.67 16.13
C SER A 64 -2.82 0.46 15.10
N GLN A 65 -1.77 1.27 15.28
CA GLN A 65 -1.39 2.33 14.36
C GLN A 65 0.10 2.19 14.05
N HIS A 66 0.43 2.24 12.76
CA HIS A 66 1.78 2.03 12.26
C HIS A 66 2.22 3.26 11.50
N GLU A 67 3.05 4.09 12.12
CA GLU A 67 3.64 5.26 11.48
C GLU A 67 4.76 4.84 10.51
N TYR A 68 4.85 5.57 9.40
CA TYR A 68 5.93 5.40 8.44
C TYR A 68 6.37 6.74 7.87
N GLN A 69 7.60 6.76 7.36
CA GLN A 69 8.14 7.87 6.60
C GLN A 69 8.26 7.45 5.15
N VAL A 70 7.81 8.30 4.24
CA VAL A 70 8.05 8.12 2.82
C VAL A 70 9.55 8.24 2.60
N ARG A 71 10.15 7.17 2.09
CA ARG A 71 11.55 7.15 1.69
C ARG A 71 11.58 7.03 0.18
N GLU A 72 12.26 7.95 -0.49
CA GLU A 72 12.65 7.73 -1.88
C GLU A 72 13.61 6.54 -1.91
N ILE A 73 13.15 5.43 -2.47
CA ILE A 73 13.98 4.23 -2.58
C ILE A 73 14.86 4.36 -3.81
N ASN A 74 15.95 5.13 -3.67
CA ASN A 74 16.95 5.29 -4.73
C ASN A 74 17.87 4.06 -4.86
N HIS A 75 17.78 3.09 -3.95
CA HIS A 75 18.53 1.83 -3.97
C HIS A 75 17.68 0.67 -3.43
N VAL A 76 17.00 -0.04 -4.33
CA VAL A 76 16.11 -1.18 -4.01
C VAL A 76 16.90 -2.45 -3.62
N SER A 77 18.24 -2.46 -3.70
CA SER A 77 19.05 -3.69 -3.66
C SER A 77 18.91 -4.57 -2.42
N HIS A 78 18.49 -4.04 -1.27
CA HIS A 78 18.30 -4.83 -0.04
C HIS A 78 16.85 -5.31 0.18
N PHE A 79 15.88 -4.80 -0.58
CA PHE A 79 14.46 -5.14 -0.42
C PHE A 79 13.97 -6.17 -1.44
N ILE A 80 14.73 -6.39 -2.52
CA ILE A 80 14.41 -7.33 -3.61
C ILE A 80 14.23 -8.76 -3.09
N GLY A 81 15.08 -9.23 -2.17
CA GLY A 81 15.04 -10.64 -1.72
C GLY A 81 13.71 -11.04 -1.05
N THR A 82 13.09 -10.16 -0.27
CA THR A 82 11.79 -10.42 0.36
C THR A 82 10.64 -10.33 -0.65
N LEU A 83 10.76 -9.43 -1.63
CA LEU A 83 9.78 -9.31 -2.71
C LEU A 83 9.85 -10.48 -3.70
N ASP A 84 11.03 -11.00 -3.98
CA ASP A 84 11.24 -12.13 -4.90
C ASP A 84 10.57 -13.41 -4.39
N VAL A 85 10.62 -13.66 -3.08
CA VAL A 85 9.90 -14.78 -2.44
C VAL A 85 8.40 -14.59 -2.62
N PHE A 86 7.87 -13.40 -2.26
CA PHE A 86 6.44 -13.11 -2.40
C PHE A 86 5.94 -13.23 -3.85
N PHE A 87 6.65 -12.63 -4.81
CA PHE A 87 6.26 -12.68 -6.22
C PHE A 87 6.44 -14.07 -6.83
N SER A 88 7.37 -14.89 -6.31
CA SER A 88 7.51 -16.30 -6.74
C SER A 88 6.32 -17.14 -6.29
N ASP A 89 5.86 -16.96 -5.06
CA ASP A 89 4.70 -17.67 -4.50
C ASP A 89 3.38 -17.24 -5.15
N ASN A 90 3.31 -16.03 -5.69
CA ASN A 90 2.10 -15.43 -6.27
C ASN A 90 2.07 -15.40 -7.81
N LYS A 91 2.93 -16.16 -8.51
CA LYS A 91 2.91 -16.29 -9.98
C LYS A 91 1.59 -16.81 -10.56
N SER A 92 0.69 -17.35 -9.74
CA SER A 92 -0.65 -17.84 -10.13
C SER A 92 -1.75 -16.77 -10.17
N LEU A 93 -1.48 -15.53 -9.74
CA LEU A 93 -2.46 -14.43 -9.78
C LEU A 93 -2.61 -13.75 -11.16
N LYS A 94 -1.94 -14.28 -12.19
CA LYS A 94 -2.26 -13.96 -13.58
C LYS A 94 -3.33 -14.94 -14.09
N ASN A 95 -4.59 -14.53 -14.00
CA ASN A 95 -5.65 -14.93 -14.93
C ASN A 95 -6.47 -13.69 -15.26
#